data_AF-A0A7C2NBQ2-F1
#
_entry.id   AF-A0A7C2NBQ2-F1
#
_cell.length_a   1.000
_cell.length_b   1.000
_cell.length_c   1.000
_cell.angle_alpha   90.00
_cell.angle_beta   90.00
_cell.angle_gamma   90.00
#
_symmetry.space_group_name_H-M   'P 1'
#
loop_
_entity.id
_entity.type
_entity.pdbx_description
1 polymer ?
#
loop_
_entity_poly.entity_id
_entity_poly.type
_entity_poly.pdbx_seq_one_letter_code
_entity_poly.pdbx_strand_id
1 'polypeptide(L)'
;MNELTTPTTTLTPPEHLTPPAAVAPVSAPQSRELVPLSEAQRQELDARAENFVNAILNLDAQGDEFRSKADALRTMGDAEIRATANMSNRMLERPMANLEGGFFNEAHPVTRSLVDLRKTMEDLDPSNQGDLLAPSKLFGIIPWGDKLRDFFLRYQSAQGHLNKILETLYKGQDELRKDNAAIEQEKANLWASMGKLREYAEIGQAIDQKIVARVGELQAIDPEKAR
;
A
#
# COMPACT_ATOMS: atom_id res chain seq x y z
N MET A 1 -21.25 -48.84 22.95
CA MET A 1 -21.57 -47.46 22.59
C MET A 1 -20.36 -46.62 22.96
N ASN A 2 -19.57 -46.21 21.97
CA ASN A 2 -18.41 -45.33 22.18
C ASN A 2 -18.92 -43.90 22.23
N GLU A 3 -18.71 -43.21 23.35
CA GLU A 3 -19.00 -41.79 23.46
C GLU A 3 -17.85 -41.00 22.80
N LEU A 4 -18.20 -40.27 21.74
CA LEU A 4 -17.33 -39.29 21.08
C LEU A 4 -17.21 -38.07 22.00
N THR A 5 -16.14 -38.01 22.77
CA THR A 5 -15.70 -36.77 23.43
C THR A 5 -15.10 -35.85 22.37
N THR A 6 -15.90 -34.95 21.82
CA THR A 6 -15.38 -33.83 21.03
C THR A 6 -14.54 -32.94 21.93
N PRO A 7 -13.26 -32.70 21.65
CA PRO A 7 -12.48 -31.75 22.42
C PRO A 7 -13.04 -30.35 22.16
N THR A 8 -13.60 -29.73 23.20
CA THR A 8 -13.88 -28.29 23.19
C THR A 8 -12.54 -27.58 23.11
N THR A 9 -12.13 -27.17 21.91
CA THR A 9 -11.03 -26.24 21.71
C THR A 9 -11.44 -24.89 22.29
N THR A 10 -11.16 -24.67 23.58
CA THR A 10 -11.18 -23.34 24.17
C THR A 10 -10.09 -22.53 23.48
N LEU A 11 -10.49 -21.63 22.58
CA LEU A 11 -9.65 -20.59 22.02
C LEU A 11 -9.21 -19.68 23.18
N THR A 12 -7.97 -19.82 23.62
CA THR A 12 -7.37 -18.91 24.60
C THR A 12 -7.18 -17.56 23.90
N PRO A 13 -7.77 -16.45 24.40
CA PRO A 13 -7.53 -15.13 23.84
C PRO A 13 -6.03 -14.80 23.89
N PRO A 14 -5.44 -14.23 22.83
CA PRO A 14 -4.06 -13.78 22.86
C PRO A 14 -3.93 -12.71 23.94
N GLU A 15 -2.87 -12.79 24.74
CA GLU A 15 -2.64 -11.88 25.88
C GLU A 15 -2.56 -10.41 25.43
N HIS A 16 -2.21 -10.15 24.16
CA HIS A 16 -2.31 -8.84 23.52
C HIS A 16 -2.63 -8.93 22.02
N LEU A 17 -3.70 -8.24 21.58
CA LEU A 17 -3.98 -7.98 20.17
C LEU A 17 -3.14 -6.79 19.70
N THR A 18 -1.96 -7.05 19.13
CA THR A 18 -1.13 -5.98 18.58
C THR A 18 -1.53 -5.71 17.12
N PRO A 19 -2.02 -4.50 16.78
CA PRO A 19 -2.26 -4.14 15.40
C PRO A 19 -0.94 -4.16 14.61
N PRO A 20 -0.95 -4.52 13.31
CA PRO A 20 0.24 -4.42 12.48
C PRO A 20 0.69 -2.95 12.43
N ALA A 21 2.00 -2.74 12.35
CA ALA A 21 2.56 -1.39 12.29
C ALA A 21 1.99 -0.63 11.08
N ALA A 22 1.54 0.61 11.31
CA ALA A 22 1.11 1.49 10.24
C ALA A 22 2.31 1.84 9.34
N VAL A 23 2.08 1.85 8.03
CA VAL A 23 3.08 2.32 7.06
C VAL A 23 3.40 3.79 7.35
N ALA A 24 4.69 4.13 7.43
CA ALA A 24 5.12 5.50 7.73
C ALA A 24 4.71 6.45 6.57
N PRO A 25 4.15 7.62 6.87
CA PRO A 25 3.84 8.61 5.84
C PRO A 25 5.14 9.09 5.18
N VAL A 26 5.20 9.03 3.85
CA VAL A 26 6.32 9.54 3.07
C VAL A 26 6.07 11.02 2.77
N SER A 27 6.84 11.93 3.37
CA SER A 27 6.83 13.35 3.00
C SER A 27 7.31 13.50 1.56
N ALA A 28 6.59 14.25 0.72
CA ALA A 28 6.93 14.42 -0.70
C ALA A 28 8.27 15.16 -0.88
N PRO A 29 9.32 14.51 -1.41
CA PRO A 29 10.59 15.19 -1.64
C PRO A 29 10.64 15.77 -3.05
N GLN A 30 11.48 16.77 -3.23
CA GLN A 30 11.73 17.37 -4.54
C GLN A 30 12.35 16.31 -5.46
N SER A 31 11.73 16.11 -6.63
CA SER A 31 11.80 14.90 -7.47
C SER A 31 13.19 14.48 -7.99
N ARG A 32 14.23 15.31 -7.84
CA ARG A 32 15.60 15.01 -8.31
C ARG A 32 16.48 14.30 -7.28
N GLU A 33 16.24 14.49 -5.99
CA GLU A 33 17.03 13.86 -4.92
C GLU A 33 16.56 12.46 -4.55
N LEU A 34 15.34 12.11 -4.97
CA LEU A 34 14.71 10.85 -4.60
C LEU A 34 15.42 9.63 -5.17
N VAL A 35 15.82 9.67 -6.45
CA VAL A 35 16.49 8.55 -7.10
C VAL A 35 17.86 9.00 -7.62
N PRO A 36 18.92 8.90 -6.79
CA PRO A 36 20.26 9.27 -7.22
C PRO A 36 20.77 8.25 -8.24
N LEU A 37 21.31 8.75 -9.35
CA LEU A 37 22.12 7.93 -10.24
C LEU A 37 23.54 7.83 -9.68
N SER A 38 24.14 6.67 -9.80
CA SER A 38 25.58 6.50 -9.57
C SER A 38 26.39 7.21 -10.66
N GLU A 39 27.66 7.50 -10.36
CA GLU A 39 28.58 8.06 -11.35
C GLU A 39 28.78 7.13 -12.55
N ALA A 40 28.84 5.82 -12.32
CA ALA A 40 28.92 4.82 -13.38
C ALA A 40 27.70 4.84 -14.30
N GLN A 41 26.49 4.94 -13.74
CA GLN A 41 25.26 5.06 -14.54
C GLN A 41 25.25 6.35 -15.37
N ARG A 42 25.68 7.48 -14.80
CA ARG A 42 25.79 8.74 -15.56
C ARG A 42 26.74 8.59 -16.75
N GLN A 43 27.92 8.01 -16.55
CA GLN A 43 28.90 7.79 -17.61
C GLN A 43 28.38 6.85 -18.70
N GLU A 44 27.66 5.79 -18.31
CA GLU A 44 27.04 4.87 -19.26
C GLU A 44 25.96 5.57 -20.10
N LEU A 45 25.09 6.37 -19.46
CA LEU A 45 24.05 7.13 -20.16
C LEU A 45 24.67 8.17 -21.10
N ASP A 46 25.75 8.85 -20.68
CA ASP A 46 26.48 9.78 -21.55
C ASP A 46 27.09 9.08 -22.77
N ALA A 47 27.71 7.91 -22.58
CA ALA A 47 28.26 7.11 -23.67
C ALA A 47 27.17 6.64 -24.65
N ARG A 48 25.99 6.24 -24.12
CA ARG A 48 24.83 5.88 -24.95
C ARG A 48 24.33 7.08 -25.75
N ALA A 49 24.24 8.26 -25.13
CA ALA A 49 23.87 9.50 -25.80
C ALA A 49 24.86 9.86 -26.93
N GLU A 50 26.17 9.77 -26.67
CA GLU A 50 27.23 10.01 -27.66
C GLU A 50 27.10 9.07 -28.87
N ASN A 51 26.93 7.77 -28.62
CA ASN A 51 26.74 6.78 -29.69
C ASN A 51 25.48 7.05 -30.51
N PHE A 52 24.39 7.45 -29.85
CA PHE A 52 23.14 7.78 -30.52
C PHE A 52 23.27 9.00 -31.43
N VAL A 53 23.87 10.09 -30.93
CA VAL A 53 24.11 11.30 -31.70
C VAL A 53 25.02 11.00 -32.89
N ASN A 54 26.14 10.31 -32.68
CA ASN A 54 27.05 9.93 -33.77
C ASN A 54 26.38 9.03 -34.81
N ALA A 55 25.48 8.14 -34.40
CA ALA A 55 24.70 7.33 -35.34
C ALA A 55 23.78 8.21 -36.20
N ILE A 56 23.04 9.15 -35.60
CA ILE A 56 22.16 10.07 -36.34
C ILE A 56 22.96 10.94 -37.30
N LEU A 57 24.10 11.47 -36.87
CA LEU A 57 24.93 12.35 -37.69
C LEU A 57 25.56 11.66 -38.90
N ASN A 58 25.63 10.33 -38.91
CA ASN A 58 26.11 9.56 -40.06
C ASN A 58 24.99 9.16 -41.04
N LEU A 59 23.72 9.38 -40.68
CA LEU A 59 22.59 9.07 -41.55
C LEU A 59 22.28 10.21 -42.52
N ASP A 60 21.57 9.87 -43.59
CA ASP A 60 20.92 10.83 -44.47
C ASP A 60 19.70 11.44 -43.77
N ALA A 61 19.65 12.78 -43.69
CA ALA A 61 18.57 13.53 -43.05
C ALA A 61 17.20 13.29 -43.72
N GLN A 62 17.18 12.92 -45.00
CA GLN A 62 15.94 12.61 -45.72
C GLN A 62 15.60 11.11 -45.72
N GLY A 63 16.45 10.26 -45.15
CA GLY A 63 16.27 8.81 -45.11
C GLY A 63 15.28 8.34 -44.03
N ASP A 64 14.69 7.17 -44.25
CA ASP A 64 13.72 6.58 -43.30
C ASP A 64 14.36 6.19 -41.96
N GLU A 65 15.65 5.82 -41.96
CA GLU A 65 16.38 5.51 -40.73
C GLU A 65 16.54 6.72 -39.81
N PHE A 66 16.77 7.91 -40.38
CA PHE A 66 16.85 9.15 -39.60
C PHE A 66 15.50 9.47 -38.96
N ARG A 67 14.41 9.41 -39.73
CA ARG A 67 13.05 9.61 -39.22
C ARG A 67 12.71 8.64 -38.09
N SER A 68 13.02 7.37 -38.28
CA SER A 68 12.80 6.32 -37.27
C SER A 68 13.56 6.60 -35.96
N LYS A 69 14.83 7.02 -36.03
CA LYS A 69 15.61 7.39 -34.83
C LYS A 69 15.11 8.68 -34.17
N ALA A 70 14.70 9.68 -34.94
CA ALA A 70 14.11 10.91 -34.43
C ALA A 70 12.77 10.63 -33.73
N ASP A 71 11.93 9.77 -34.30
CA ASP A 71 10.68 9.33 -33.69
C ASP A 71 10.92 8.52 -32.40
N ALA A 72 11.94 7.65 -32.39
CA ALA A 72 12.34 6.93 -31.20
C ALA A 72 12.80 7.87 -30.07
N LEU A 73 13.50 8.96 -30.40
CA LEU A 73 13.87 9.99 -29.42
C LEU A 73 12.65 10.76 -28.92
N ARG A 74 11.74 11.15 -29.83
CA ARG A 74 10.51 11.89 -29.49
C ARG A 74 9.57 11.09 -28.59
N THR A 75 9.47 9.79 -28.82
CA THR A 75 8.61 8.87 -28.06
C THR A 75 9.34 8.23 -26.87
N MET A 76 10.59 8.62 -26.62
CA MET A 76 11.39 8.11 -25.52
C MET A 76 10.74 8.48 -24.19
N GLY A 77 10.43 7.45 -23.40
CA GLY A 77 9.79 7.62 -22.09
C GLY A 77 8.26 7.64 -22.14
N ASP A 78 7.60 7.73 -23.30
CA ASP A 78 6.13 7.74 -23.38
C ASP A 78 5.50 6.49 -22.73
N ALA A 79 6.08 5.32 -22.99
CA ALA A 79 5.62 4.06 -22.42
C ALA A 79 5.75 4.05 -20.89
N GLU A 80 6.87 4.56 -20.36
CA GLU A 80 7.13 4.60 -18.91
C GLU A 80 6.27 5.67 -18.22
N ILE A 81 6.03 6.81 -18.88
CA ILE A 81 5.10 7.85 -18.40
C ILE A 81 3.69 7.28 -18.30
N ARG A 82 3.20 6.59 -19.34
CA ARG A 82 1.87 5.94 -19.32
C ARG A 82 1.78 4.85 -18.25
N ALA A 83 2.82 4.02 -18.12
CA ALA A 83 2.87 2.99 -17.09
C ALA A 83 2.82 3.59 -15.67
N THR A 84 3.58 4.66 -15.44
CA THR A 84 3.61 5.38 -14.16
C THR A 84 2.27 6.06 -13.86
N ALA A 85 1.63 6.69 -14.86
CA ALA A 85 0.31 7.30 -14.70
C ALA A 85 -0.76 6.27 -14.30
N ASN A 86 -0.78 5.11 -14.95
CA ASN A 86 -1.69 4.01 -14.60
C ASN A 86 -1.44 3.48 -13.18
N MET A 87 -0.16 3.43 -12.77
CA MET A 87 0.21 3.05 -11.41
C MET A 87 -0.28 4.07 -10.37
N SER A 88 -0.10 5.36 -10.66
CA SER A 88 -0.54 6.45 -9.78
C SER A 88 -2.06 6.47 -9.60
N ASN A 89 -2.83 6.23 -10.66
CA ASN A 89 -4.29 6.10 -10.55
C ASN A 89 -4.69 4.96 -9.61
N ARG A 90 -4.11 3.76 -9.78
CA ARG A 90 -4.40 2.63 -8.89
C ARG A 90 -4.01 2.89 -7.42
N MET A 91 -2.91 3.59 -7.21
CA MET A 91 -2.48 4.01 -5.88
C MET A 91 -3.41 5.04 -5.23
N LEU A 92 -4.13 5.85 -6.00
CA LEU A 92 -5.13 6.78 -5.47
C LEU A 92 -6.49 6.10 -5.25
N GLU A 93 -6.84 5.15 -6.11
CA GLU A 93 -8.09 4.37 -6.02
C GLU A 93 -8.15 3.54 -4.73
N ARG A 94 -7.03 2.94 -4.30
CA ARG A 94 -6.97 2.10 -3.08
C ARG A 94 -7.28 2.84 -1.78
N PRO A 95 -6.60 3.97 -1.45
CA PRO A 95 -6.95 4.78 -0.29
C PRO A 95 -8.35 5.36 -0.36
N MET A 96 -8.83 5.73 -1.55
CA MET A 96 -10.21 6.20 -1.73
C MET A 96 -11.23 5.11 -1.42
N ALA A 97 -11.06 3.90 -1.95
CA ALA A 97 -11.91 2.76 -1.62
C ALA A 97 -11.87 2.43 -0.11
N ASN A 98 -10.68 2.54 0.50
CA ASN A 98 -10.48 2.38 1.94
C ASN A 98 -10.95 3.58 2.80
N LEU A 99 -11.32 4.71 2.20
CA LEU A 99 -11.97 5.85 2.88
C LEU A 99 -13.49 5.76 2.71
N GLU A 100 -13.95 5.44 1.50
CA GLU A 100 -15.36 5.34 1.13
C GLU A 100 -16.04 4.13 1.78
N GLY A 101 -15.33 2.99 1.89
CA GLY A 101 -15.74 1.80 2.66
C GLY A 101 -15.13 1.68 4.06
N GLY A 102 -14.44 2.74 4.54
CA GLY A 102 -13.23 2.62 5.35
C GLY A 102 -13.27 2.17 6.80
N PHE A 103 -12.08 1.78 7.30
CA PHE A 103 -11.74 1.38 8.69
C PHE A 103 -12.20 2.37 9.79
N PHE A 104 -12.45 3.64 9.45
CA PHE A 104 -12.97 4.66 10.36
C PHE A 104 -14.49 4.88 10.24
N ASN A 105 -15.14 4.27 9.25
CA ASN A 105 -16.59 4.13 9.26
C ASN A 105 -16.98 3.07 10.30
N GLU A 106 -18.00 3.38 11.10
CA GLU A 106 -18.65 2.44 12.03
C GLU A 106 -19.14 1.15 11.33
N ALA A 107 -19.31 1.20 10.01
CA ALA A 107 -19.70 0.06 9.18
C ALA A 107 -18.56 -0.95 8.95
N HIS A 108 -17.29 -0.61 9.21
CA HIS A 108 -16.18 -1.51 8.92
C HIS A 108 -16.14 -2.70 9.89
N PRO A 109 -16.07 -3.96 9.39
CA PRO A 109 -16.22 -5.16 10.22
C PRO A 109 -15.23 -5.23 11.40
N VAL A 110 -13.99 -4.80 11.20
CA VAL A 110 -12.95 -4.82 12.25
C VAL A 110 -13.24 -3.79 13.34
N THR A 111 -13.65 -2.58 12.96
CA THR A 111 -13.91 -1.46 13.89
C THR A 111 -15.14 -1.75 14.73
N ARG A 112 -16.20 -2.26 14.09
CA ARG A 112 -17.36 -2.79 14.78
C ARG A 112 -16.99 -3.91 15.74
N SER A 113 -16.16 -4.86 15.30
CA SER A 113 -15.70 -5.97 16.13
C SER A 113 -14.87 -5.49 17.34
N LEU A 114 -14.05 -4.44 17.21
CA LEU A 114 -13.29 -3.85 18.34
C LEU A 114 -14.21 -3.15 19.34
N VAL A 115 -15.23 -2.43 18.86
CA VAL A 115 -16.25 -1.80 19.72
C VAL A 115 -17.08 -2.86 20.43
N ASP A 116 -17.49 -3.91 19.72
CA ASP A 116 -18.25 -5.03 20.27
C ASP A 116 -17.39 -5.83 21.27
N LEU A 117 -16.08 -5.98 21.02
CA LEU A 117 -15.13 -6.60 21.97
C LEU A 117 -15.09 -5.80 23.28
N ARG A 118 -14.94 -4.47 23.19
CA ARG A 118 -14.90 -3.59 24.36
C ARG A 118 -16.18 -3.72 25.18
N LYS A 119 -17.34 -3.60 24.54
CA LYS A 119 -18.65 -3.71 25.20
C LYS A 119 -18.83 -5.07 25.86
N THR A 120 -18.51 -6.15 25.14
CA THR A 120 -18.63 -7.51 25.69
C THR A 120 -17.68 -7.74 26.86
N MET A 121 -16.48 -7.17 26.83
CA MET A 121 -15.54 -7.24 27.95
C MET A 121 -16.05 -6.44 29.16
N GLU A 122 -16.60 -5.25 28.94
CA GLU A 122 -17.16 -4.38 29.98
C GLU A 122 -18.41 -4.97 30.64
N ASP A 123 -19.26 -5.65 29.86
CA ASP A 123 -20.43 -6.40 30.33
C ASP A 123 -20.05 -7.63 31.16
N LEU A 124 -18.88 -8.22 30.88
CA LEU A 124 -18.36 -9.40 31.58
C LEU A 124 -17.54 -9.03 32.83
N ASP A 125 -17.31 -7.74 33.09
CA ASP A 125 -16.58 -7.28 34.27
C ASP A 125 -17.47 -7.44 35.53
N PRO A 126 -17.13 -8.35 36.47
CA PRO A 126 -17.93 -8.56 37.67
C PRO A 126 -17.95 -7.33 38.59
N SER A 127 -16.99 -6.41 38.46
CA SER A 127 -16.94 -5.18 39.26
C SER A 127 -18.03 -4.18 38.86
N ASN A 128 -18.53 -4.25 37.61
CA ASN A 128 -19.62 -3.42 37.11
C ASN A 128 -21.02 -3.98 37.45
N GLN A 129 -21.12 -5.22 37.94
CA GLN A 129 -22.41 -5.88 38.20
C GLN A 129 -22.93 -5.72 39.64
N GLY A 130 -22.23 -4.96 40.49
CA GLY A 130 -22.60 -4.73 41.89
C GLY A 130 -22.48 -5.99 42.76
N ASP A 131 -23.16 -6.00 43.92
CA ASP A 131 -23.11 -7.16 44.82
C ASP A 131 -23.91 -8.34 44.26
N LEU A 132 -23.20 -9.23 43.55
CA LEU A 132 -23.71 -10.47 42.98
C LEU A 132 -24.22 -11.46 44.05
N LEU A 133 -23.82 -11.26 45.31
CA LEU A 133 -24.22 -12.07 46.47
C LEU A 133 -25.36 -11.43 47.28
N ALA A 134 -25.76 -10.20 46.96
CA ALA A 134 -26.83 -9.52 47.67
C ALA A 134 -28.21 -10.12 47.33
N PRO A 135 -28.98 -10.59 48.34
CA PRO A 135 -30.35 -11.03 48.12
C PRO A 135 -31.21 -9.84 47.64
N SER A 136 -31.88 -10.01 46.50
CA SER A 136 -32.83 -9.03 45.97
C SER A 136 -34.05 -8.92 46.90
N LYS A 137 -34.03 -7.94 47.82
CA LYS A 137 -35.17 -7.62 48.67
C LYS A 137 -35.95 -6.45 48.09
N LEU A 138 -37.00 -6.76 47.33
CA LEU A 138 -38.08 -5.83 47.02
C LEU A 138 -39.41 -6.54 47.26
N PHE A 139 -40.17 -5.99 48.22
CA PHE A 139 -41.58 -6.19 48.58
C PHE A 139 -42.26 -7.48 48.12
N GLY A 140 -42.61 -8.33 49.09
CA GLY A 140 -43.04 -9.72 48.92
C GLY A 140 -44.03 -9.97 47.78
N ILE A 141 -43.51 -10.53 46.69
CA ILE A 141 -44.06 -11.57 45.80
C ILE A 141 -42.85 -12.08 44.98
N ILE A 142 -42.47 -13.35 45.22
CA ILE A 142 -41.54 -14.23 44.48
C ILE A 142 -40.07 -13.74 44.29
N PRO A 143 -39.09 -14.34 45.00
CA PRO A 143 -37.66 -14.16 44.72
C PRO A 143 -37.27 -14.99 43.49
N TRP A 144 -37.48 -14.46 42.28
CA TRP A 144 -37.17 -15.18 41.05
C TRP A 144 -35.93 -14.58 40.37
N GLY A 145 -34.75 -15.15 40.66
CA GLY A 145 -33.52 -14.89 39.92
C GLY A 145 -32.28 -14.88 40.80
N ASP A 146 -31.51 -15.97 40.76
CA ASP A 146 -30.16 -16.01 41.31
C ASP A 146 -29.22 -15.22 40.38
N LYS A 147 -28.77 -14.04 40.82
CA LYS A 147 -27.91 -13.13 40.04
C LYS A 147 -26.61 -13.81 39.61
N LEU A 148 -26.10 -14.74 40.42
CA LEU A 148 -24.92 -15.56 40.06
C LEU A 148 -25.23 -16.47 38.89
N ARG A 149 -26.38 -17.15 38.91
CA ARG A 149 -26.77 -18.04 37.81
C ARG A 149 -26.97 -17.27 36.51
N ASP A 150 -27.58 -16.08 36.56
CA ASP A 150 -27.73 -15.22 35.38
C ASP A 150 -26.36 -14.73 34.87
N PHE A 151 -25.43 -14.38 35.77
CA PHE A 151 -24.05 -14.04 35.43
C PHE A 151 -23.33 -15.19 34.70
N PHE A 152 -23.40 -16.43 35.21
CA PHE A 152 -22.76 -17.57 34.55
C PHE A 152 -23.39 -17.93 33.20
N LEU A 153 -24.71 -17.80 33.06
CA LEU A 153 -25.40 -18.00 31.79
C LEU A 153 -25.00 -16.92 30.77
N ARG A 154 -24.89 -15.65 31.19
CA ARG A 154 -24.37 -14.55 30.37
C ARG A 154 -22.91 -14.80 29.98
N TYR A 155 -22.06 -15.24 30.90
CA TYR A 155 -20.67 -15.56 30.65
C TYR A 155 -20.52 -16.71 29.62
N GLN A 156 -21.27 -17.80 29.79
CA GLN A 156 -21.29 -18.92 28.84
C GLN A 156 -21.75 -18.47 27.44
N SER A 157 -22.80 -17.65 27.37
CA SER A 157 -23.29 -17.09 26.11
C SER A 157 -22.29 -16.13 25.46
N ALA A 158 -21.60 -15.32 26.27
CA ALA A 158 -20.62 -14.35 25.81
C ALA A 158 -19.32 -15.00 25.31
N GLN A 159 -18.91 -16.17 25.82
CA GLN A 159 -17.76 -16.91 25.29
C GLN A 159 -17.90 -17.21 23.79
N GLY A 160 -19.08 -17.68 23.36
CA GLY A 160 -19.35 -17.95 21.95
C GLY A 160 -19.34 -16.68 21.08
N HIS A 161 -19.79 -15.56 21.64
CA HIS A 161 -19.77 -14.25 20.97
C HIS A 161 -18.34 -13.68 20.86
N LEU A 162 -17.57 -13.72 21.95
CA LEU A 162 -16.17 -13.29 22.00
C LEU A 162 -15.30 -14.06 21.00
N ASN A 163 -15.48 -15.39 20.90
CA ASN A 163 -14.75 -16.21 19.93
C ASN A 163 -14.98 -15.75 18.49
N LYS A 164 -16.23 -15.42 18.12
CA LYS A 164 -16.56 -14.91 16.78
C LYS A 164 -15.97 -13.52 16.51
N ILE A 165 -15.98 -12.65 17.53
CA ILE A 165 -15.33 -11.33 17.45
C ILE A 165 -13.82 -11.51 17.23
N LEU A 166 -13.16 -12.33 18.05
CA LEU A 166 -11.72 -12.59 17.93
C LEU A 166 -11.35 -13.18 16.57
N GLU A 167 -12.13 -14.14 16.07
CA GLU A 167 -11.94 -14.70 14.72
C GLU A 167 -12.01 -13.62 13.64
N THR A 168 -12.97 -12.69 13.75
CA THR A 168 -13.12 -11.57 12.81
C THR A 168 -11.93 -10.60 12.90
N LEU A 169 -11.44 -10.32 14.11
CA LEU A 169 -10.26 -9.47 14.32
C LEU A 169 -8.98 -10.12 13.77
N TYR A 170 -8.80 -11.42 13.97
CA TYR A 170 -7.67 -12.16 13.39
C TYR A 170 -7.69 -12.17 11.87
N LYS A 171 -8.87 -12.39 11.26
CA LYS A 171 -9.03 -12.27 9.80
C LYS A 171 -8.70 -10.86 9.32
N GLY A 172 -9.20 -9.83 10.01
CA GLY A 172 -8.87 -8.44 9.72
C GLY A 172 -7.38 -8.13 9.82
N GLN A 173 -6.70 -8.69 10.83
CA GLN A 173 -5.24 -8.56 10.98
C GLN A 173 -4.49 -9.23 9.82
N ASP A 174 -4.90 -10.42 9.40
CA ASP A 174 -4.28 -11.14 8.27
C ASP A 174 -4.44 -10.35 6.96
N GLU A 175 -5.63 -9.81 6.70
CA GLU A 175 -5.87 -8.94 5.54
C GLU A 175 -4.99 -7.67 5.59
N LEU A 176 -4.89 -6.99 6.74
CA LEU A 176 -3.98 -5.83 6.87
C LEU A 176 -2.51 -6.20 6.63
N ARG A 177 -2.08 -7.40 7.01
CA ARG A 177 -0.71 -7.87 6.76
C ARG A 177 -0.48 -8.13 5.27
N LYS A 178 -1.45 -8.71 4.58
CA LYS A 178 -1.41 -8.91 3.12
C LYS A 178 -1.39 -7.57 2.38
N ASP A 179 -2.22 -6.62 2.80
CA ASP A 179 -2.27 -5.28 2.23
C ASP A 179 -0.95 -4.54 2.41
N ASN A 180 -0.36 -4.59 3.61
CA ASN A 180 0.96 -4.01 3.86
C ASN A 180 2.04 -4.62 2.94
N ALA A 181 2.03 -5.94 2.73
CA ALA A 181 2.96 -6.59 1.82
C ALA A 181 2.74 -6.15 0.35
N ALA A 182 1.48 -6.00 -0.07
CA ALA A 182 1.14 -5.51 -1.40
C ALA A 182 1.61 -4.06 -1.61
N ILE A 183 1.46 -3.21 -0.60
CA ILE A 183 1.94 -1.81 -0.61
C ILE A 183 3.46 -1.75 -0.77
N GLU A 184 4.22 -2.57 -0.03
CA GLU A 184 5.68 -2.58 -0.16
C GLU A 184 6.13 -3.05 -1.56
N GLN A 185 5.44 -4.02 -2.16
CA GLN A 185 5.71 -4.42 -3.56
C GLN A 185 5.40 -3.29 -4.55
N GLU A 186 4.30 -2.56 -4.34
CA GLU A 186 3.93 -1.41 -5.17
C GLU A 186 4.93 -0.27 -5.05
N LYS A 187 5.42 0.00 -3.84
CA LYS A 187 6.50 0.96 -3.59
C LYS A 187 7.76 0.56 -4.34
N ALA A 188 8.19 -0.71 -4.27
CA ALA A 188 9.36 -1.18 -5.02
C ALA A 188 9.19 -0.95 -6.54
N ASN A 189 7.99 -1.24 -7.08
CA ASN A 189 7.70 -1.00 -8.48
C ASN A 189 7.73 0.49 -8.84
N LEU A 190 7.20 1.38 -7.99
CA LEU A 190 7.28 2.83 -8.19
C LEU A 190 8.72 3.33 -8.18
N TRP A 191 9.54 2.86 -7.24
CA TRP A 191 10.95 3.21 -7.16
C TRP A 191 11.69 2.83 -8.44
N ALA A 192 11.41 1.65 -8.99
CA ALA A 192 11.96 1.22 -10.27
C ALA A 192 11.51 2.14 -11.43
N SER A 193 10.23 2.49 -11.52
CA SER A 193 9.72 3.40 -12.54
C SER A 193 10.29 4.82 -12.42
N MET A 194 10.42 5.35 -11.20
CA MET A 194 11.07 6.64 -10.97
C MET A 194 12.55 6.63 -11.39
N GLY A 195 13.25 5.52 -11.15
CA GLY A 195 14.62 5.33 -11.64
C GLY A 195 14.71 5.37 -13.16
N LYS A 196 13.84 4.65 -13.86
CA LYS A 196 13.79 4.69 -15.33
C LYS A 196 13.47 6.07 -15.88
N LEU A 197 12.49 6.77 -15.31
CA LEU A 197 12.17 8.15 -15.70
C LEU A 197 13.36 9.09 -15.49
N ARG A 198 14.12 8.89 -14.41
CA ARG A 198 15.35 9.64 -14.16
C ARG A 198 16.43 9.35 -15.22
N GLU A 199 16.62 8.08 -15.59
CA GLU A 199 17.53 7.69 -16.67
C GLU A 199 17.12 8.31 -18.01
N TYR A 200 15.82 8.32 -18.36
CA TYR A 200 15.32 8.97 -19.56
C TYR A 200 15.56 10.48 -19.58
N ALA A 201 15.35 11.15 -18.44
CA ALA A 201 15.62 12.58 -18.33
C ALA A 201 17.11 12.90 -18.52
N GLU A 202 17.99 12.10 -17.93
CA GLU A 202 19.44 12.29 -18.02
C GLU A 202 19.98 11.99 -19.41
N ILE A 203 19.58 10.89 -20.05
CA ILE A 203 19.99 10.60 -21.43
C ILE A 203 19.43 11.64 -22.40
N GLY A 204 18.19 12.11 -22.21
CA GLY A 204 17.60 13.17 -23.03
C GLY A 204 18.38 14.47 -22.93
N GLN A 205 18.78 14.86 -21.73
CA GLN A 205 19.61 16.05 -21.50
C GLN A 205 21.01 15.90 -22.10
N ALA A 206 21.64 14.73 -21.98
CA ALA A 206 22.94 14.46 -22.61
C ALA A 206 22.87 14.51 -24.14
N ILE A 207 21.81 13.94 -24.73
CA ILE A 207 21.56 14.00 -26.18
C ILE A 207 21.39 15.45 -26.63
N ASP A 208 20.56 16.24 -25.94
CA ASP A 208 20.34 17.66 -26.25
C ASP A 208 21.66 18.45 -26.26
N GLN A 209 22.47 18.33 -25.21
CA GLN A 209 23.76 19.01 -25.11
C GLN A 209 24.71 18.63 -26.26
N LYS A 210 24.78 17.34 -26.60
CA LYS A 210 25.63 16.82 -27.66
C LYS A 210 25.14 17.27 -29.04
N ILE A 211 23.83 17.26 -29.30
CA ILE A 211 23.25 17.78 -30.54
C ILE A 211 23.56 19.27 -30.69
N VAL A 212 23.34 20.08 -29.66
CA VAL A 212 23.64 21.53 -29.68
C VAL A 212 25.12 21.78 -30.02
N ALA A 213 26.04 21.02 -29.42
CA ALA A 213 27.47 21.12 -29.74
C ALA A 213 27.76 20.77 -31.21
N ARG A 214 27.18 19.68 -31.71
CA ARG A 214 27.41 19.18 -33.08
C ARG A 214 26.76 20.03 -34.16
N VAL A 215 25.58 20.59 -33.90
CA VAL A 215 24.90 21.52 -34.81
C VAL A 215 25.75 22.77 -35.03
N GLY A 216 26.39 23.28 -33.96
CA GLY A 216 27.34 24.40 -34.08
C GLY A 216 28.53 24.09 -35.00
N GLU A 217 29.03 22.85 -34.99
CA GLU A 217 30.09 22.39 -35.90
C GLU A 217 29.59 22.20 -37.34
N LEU A 218 28.38 21.64 -37.50
CA LEU A 218 27.80 21.28 -38.80
C LEU A 218 27.27 22.49 -39.57
N GLN A 219 26.86 23.57 -38.90
CA GLN A 219 26.32 24.76 -39.56
C GLN A 219 27.34 25.40 -40.53
N ALA A 220 28.64 25.16 -40.35
CA ALA A 220 29.70 25.61 -41.24
C ALA A 220 30.01 24.66 -42.41
N ILE A 221 29.56 23.39 -42.35
CA ILE A 221 29.94 22.31 -43.26
C ILE A 221 28.75 21.80 -44.09
N ASP A 222 27.60 21.62 -43.45
CA ASP A 222 26.36 21.09 -44.04
C ASP A 222 25.13 21.78 -43.40
N PRO A 223 24.69 22.94 -43.95
CA PRO A 223 23.61 23.73 -43.38
C PRO A 223 22.22 23.11 -43.56
N GLU A 224 22.04 22.14 -44.47
CA GLU A 224 20.77 21.39 -44.57
C GLU A 224 20.67 20.37 -43.44
N LYS A 225 21.77 19.68 -43.09
CA LYS A 225 21.80 18.72 -41.98
C LYS A 225 21.73 19.35 -40.60
N ALA A 226 22.09 20.63 -40.49
CA ALA A 226 22.04 21.40 -39.24
C ALA A 226 20.64 21.94 -38.89
N ARG A 227 19.65 21.84 -39.80
CA ARG A 227 18.25 22.26 -39.58
C ARG A 227 17.39 21.12 -39.08
#